data_AF-A0A239I309-F1
#
_entry.id   AF-A0A239I309-F1
#
_cell.length_a   1.000
_cell.length_b   1.000
_cell.length_c   1.000
_cell.angle_alpha   90.00
_cell.angle_beta   90.00
_cell.angle_gamma   90.00
#
_symmetry.space_group_name_H-M   'P 1'
#
loop_
_entity.id
_entity.type
_entity.pdbx_description
1 polymer ?
#
loop_
_entity_poly.entity_id
_entity_poly.type
_entity_poly.pdbx_seq_one_letter_code
_entity_poly.pdbx_strand_id
1 'polypeptide(L)'
;MELHWWSIEVLDGPRLSAARWQDSHGNALVEAAVTHGAYDWQWHRHTWGVLFEIAFRAEDRFAGFRDLPAVRAALDAVPDPVNGLMIYPGRGGGSGRVRPRRPLPKAGAGAVPIPVEPPRVELHLASSRPPVTVGGVTGPDAGASEPAVRHAAGR
;
A
#
# COMPACT_ATOMS: atom_id res chain seq x y z
N MET A 1 19.56 -33.57 4.67
CA MET A 1 18.24 -32.94 4.87
C MET A 1 18.19 -31.75 3.94
N GLU A 2 17.17 -31.67 3.10
CA GLU A 2 16.96 -30.52 2.21
C GLU A 2 16.40 -29.35 3.02
N LEU A 3 16.74 -28.12 2.62
CA LEU A 3 16.26 -26.90 3.26
C LEU A 3 15.34 -26.17 2.28
N HIS A 4 14.17 -25.81 2.77
CA HIS A 4 13.18 -25.04 2.03
C HIS A 4 13.41 -23.56 2.31
N TRP A 5 13.99 -22.87 1.33
CA TRP A 5 14.28 -21.45 1.41
C TRP A 5 13.07 -20.62 0.99
N TRP A 6 12.89 -19.49 1.66
CA TRP A 6 11.94 -18.45 1.33
C TRP A 6 12.63 -17.09 1.41
N SER A 7 12.14 -16.16 0.61
CA SER A 7 12.64 -14.81 0.52
C SER A 7 11.51 -13.82 0.77
N ILE A 8 11.76 -12.84 1.64
CA ILE A 8 10.90 -11.68 1.90
C ILE A 8 11.68 -10.43 1.47
N GLU A 9 11.26 -9.83 0.38
CA GLU A 9 11.91 -8.68 -0.24
C GLU A 9 11.05 -7.43 -0.01
N VAL A 10 11.65 -6.40 0.56
CA VAL A 10 11.00 -5.14 0.92
C VAL A 10 11.72 -3.99 0.25
N LEU A 11 11.04 -3.28 -0.64
CA LEU A 11 11.58 -2.15 -1.38
C LEU A 11 11.44 -0.84 -0.58
N ASP A 12 12.29 0.12 -0.92
CA ASP A 12 12.14 1.48 -0.41
C ASP A 12 10.82 2.09 -0.88
N GLY A 13 10.12 2.76 0.04
CA GLY A 13 8.88 3.47 -0.24
C GLY A 13 9.10 4.97 -0.40
N PRO A 14 8.09 5.73 -0.84
CA PRO A 14 8.22 7.17 -1.08
C PRO A 14 8.55 8.01 0.16
N ARG A 15 8.25 7.50 1.36
CA ARG A 15 8.41 8.23 2.64
C ARG A 15 9.25 7.50 3.68
N LEU A 16 9.35 6.18 3.59
CA LEU A 16 10.08 5.34 4.53
C LEU A 16 11.04 4.44 3.74
N SER A 17 12.28 4.32 4.21
CA SER A 17 13.24 3.38 3.64
C SER A 17 13.02 1.98 4.20
N ALA A 18 13.26 0.95 3.40
CA ALA A 18 13.27 -0.44 3.82
C ALA A 18 14.32 -0.72 4.91
N ALA A 19 15.44 0.01 4.91
CA ALA A 19 16.45 -0.10 5.96
C ALA A 19 15.90 0.29 7.34
N ARG A 20 15.17 1.41 7.45
CA ARG A 20 14.49 1.82 8.69
C ARG A 20 13.40 0.85 9.12
N TRP A 21 12.68 0.28 8.16
CA TRP A 21 11.72 -0.79 8.43
C TRP A 21 12.43 -2.01 9.04
N GLN A 22 13.57 -2.43 8.47
CA GLN A 22 14.38 -3.52 9.02
C GLN A 22 14.90 -3.18 10.43
N ASP A 23 15.36 -1.95 10.68
CA ASP A 23 15.81 -1.53 12.01
C ASP A 23 14.68 -1.64 13.05
N SER A 24 13.43 -1.42 12.65
CA SER A 24 12.27 -1.42 13.55
C SER A 24 11.67 -2.82 13.77
N HIS A 25 11.69 -3.69 12.75
CA HIS A 25 10.98 -4.97 12.76
C HIS A 25 11.90 -6.21 12.61
N GLY A 26 13.16 -6.01 12.21
CA GLY A 26 14.08 -7.09 11.86
C GLY A 26 14.35 -8.05 13.02
N ASN A 27 14.50 -7.55 14.25
CA ASN A 27 14.69 -8.38 15.43
C ASN A 27 13.46 -9.25 15.70
N ALA A 28 12.25 -8.69 15.63
CA ALA A 28 11.01 -9.43 15.83
C ALA A 28 10.82 -10.54 14.77
N LEU A 29 11.22 -10.28 13.52
CA LEU A 29 11.19 -11.28 12.45
C LEU A 29 12.17 -12.43 12.71
N VAL A 30 13.39 -12.13 13.17
CA VAL A 30 14.39 -13.15 13.52
C VAL A 30 13.96 -13.95 14.75
N GLU A 31 13.45 -13.29 15.79
CA GLU A 31 12.95 -13.96 16.99
C GLU A 31 11.77 -14.90 16.67
N ALA A 32 10.83 -14.43 15.85
CA ALA A 32 9.72 -15.24 15.36
C ALA A 32 10.21 -16.43 14.53
N ALA A 33 11.19 -16.22 13.66
CA ALA A 33 11.79 -17.26 12.84
C ALA A 33 12.43 -18.37 13.69
N VAL A 34 13.28 -18.00 14.65
CA VAL A 34 13.95 -18.93 15.55
C VAL A 34 12.93 -19.69 16.39
N THR A 35 11.97 -18.99 16.99
CA THR A 35 10.91 -19.60 17.82
C THR A 35 10.04 -20.57 17.02
N HIS A 36 9.86 -20.31 15.72
CA HIS A 36 9.08 -21.16 14.82
C HIS A 36 9.91 -22.22 14.07
N GLY A 37 11.17 -22.42 14.46
CA GLY A 37 12.01 -23.52 13.97
C GLY A 37 12.71 -23.26 12.65
N ALA A 38 13.03 -22.00 12.33
CA ALA A 38 13.94 -21.67 11.24
C ALA A 38 15.31 -22.34 11.48
N TYR A 39 15.87 -22.90 10.42
CA TYR A 39 17.18 -23.56 10.45
C TYR A 39 18.33 -22.59 10.15
N ASP A 40 18.10 -21.65 9.24
CA ASP A 40 19.07 -20.64 8.81
C ASP A 40 18.33 -19.39 8.34
N TRP A 41 18.97 -18.23 8.41
CA TRP A 41 18.44 -16.95 7.93
C TRP A 41 19.55 -15.97 7.56
N GLN A 42 19.28 -15.09 6.61
CA GLN A 42 20.21 -14.05 6.19
C GLN A 42 19.47 -12.75 5.86
N TRP A 43 20.13 -11.64 6.20
CA TRP A 43 19.69 -10.31 5.82
C TRP A 43 20.65 -9.75 4.77
N HIS A 44 20.09 -9.18 3.71
CA HIS A 44 20.83 -8.44 2.70
C HIS A 44 20.25 -7.04 2.59
N ARG A 45 21.10 -6.02 2.73
CA ARG A 45 20.73 -4.63 2.45
C ARG A 45 21.20 -4.28 1.04
N HIS A 46 20.30 -3.69 0.27
CA HIS A 46 20.57 -3.21 -1.08
C HIS A 46 20.27 -1.72 -1.18
N THR A 47 20.67 -1.09 -2.29
CA THR A 47 20.40 0.33 -2.54
C THR A 47 18.93 0.62 -2.87
N TRP A 48 18.11 -0.42 -3.04
CA TRP A 48 16.71 -0.34 -3.46
C TRP A 48 15.75 -0.95 -2.42
N GLY A 49 16.28 -1.54 -1.35
CA GLY A 49 15.48 -2.31 -0.41
C GLY A 49 16.29 -3.24 0.49
N VAL A 50 15.60 -4.15 1.15
CA VAL A 50 16.17 -5.22 1.98
C VAL A 50 15.58 -6.56 1.59
N LEU A 51 16.37 -7.61 1.73
CA LEU A 51 15.96 -8.99 1.50
C LEU A 51 16.23 -9.81 2.76
N PHE A 52 15.20 -10.48 3.26
CA PHE A 52 15.28 -11.45 4.34
C PHE A 52 15.07 -12.85 3.78
N GLU A 53 16.11 -13.66 3.81
CA GLU A 53 16.06 -15.06 3.41
C GLU A 53 15.97 -15.94 4.65
N ILE A 54 15.09 -16.93 4.62
CA ILE A 54 14.84 -17.83 5.76
C ILE A 54 14.67 -19.27 5.26
N ALA A 55 15.27 -20.21 5.99
CA ALA A 55 15.22 -21.63 5.66
C ALA A 55 14.49 -22.43 6.74
N PHE A 56 13.60 -23.32 6.30
CA PHE A 56 12.96 -24.31 7.17
C PHE A 56 13.29 -25.73 6.71
N ARG A 57 13.14 -26.70 7.63
CA ARG A 57 13.30 -28.12 7.30
C ARG A 57 12.09 -28.74 6.58
N ALA A 58 10.95 -28.06 6.63
CA ALA A 58 9.73 -28.46 5.94
C ALA A 58 9.09 -27.22 5.31
N GLU A 59 8.55 -27.37 4.11
CA GLU A 59 8.02 -26.27 3.29
C GLU A 59 6.81 -25.57 3.94
N ASP A 60 5.95 -26.34 4.60
CA ASP A 60 4.72 -25.89 5.26
C ASP A 60 4.97 -24.96 6.46
N ARG A 61 6.15 -25.04 7.08
CA ARG A 61 6.54 -24.19 8.22
C ARG A 61 6.53 -22.70 7.89
N PHE A 62 6.79 -22.33 6.64
CA PHE A 62 6.80 -20.93 6.25
C PHE A 62 5.41 -20.29 6.38
N ALA A 63 4.35 -21.02 6.03
CA ALA A 63 2.98 -20.52 6.16
C ALA A 63 2.64 -20.21 7.63
N GLY A 64 3.00 -21.13 8.54
CA GLY A 64 2.82 -20.93 9.98
C GLY A 64 3.63 -19.76 10.53
N PHE A 65 4.89 -19.61 10.11
CA PHE A 65 5.73 -18.46 10.44
C PHE A 65 5.10 -17.14 9.97
N ARG A 66 4.63 -17.10 8.71
CA ARG A 66 4.01 -15.91 8.11
C ARG A 66 2.74 -15.48 8.86
N ASP A 67 2.01 -16.43 9.43
CA ASP A 67 0.77 -16.17 10.14
C ASP A 67 0.94 -15.66 11.57
N LEU A 68 2.18 -15.63 12.09
CA LEU A 68 2.45 -15.10 13.42
C LEU A 68 2.10 -13.61 13.52
N PRO A 69 1.47 -13.17 14.64
CA PRO A 69 1.07 -11.76 14.80
C PRO A 69 2.20 -10.76 14.62
N ALA A 70 3.40 -11.06 15.14
CA ALA A 70 4.56 -10.19 15.00
C ALA A 70 5.05 -10.08 13.53
N VAL A 71 4.96 -11.19 12.78
CA VAL A 71 5.34 -11.22 11.36
C VAL A 71 4.31 -10.46 10.53
N ARG A 72 3.02 -10.68 10.76
CA ARG A 72 1.95 -9.90 10.11
C ARG A 72 2.08 -8.41 10.37
N ALA A 73 2.28 -8.02 11.63
CA ALA A 73 2.49 -6.61 11.98
C ALA A 73 3.70 -5.99 11.27
N ALA A 74 4.80 -6.75 11.11
CA ALA A 74 5.96 -6.29 10.35
C ALA A 74 5.65 -6.15 8.84
N LEU A 75 4.90 -7.10 8.26
CA LEU A 75 4.51 -7.06 6.84
C LEU A 75 3.48 -5.95 6.55
N ASP A 76 2.60 -5.64 7.49
CA ASP A 76 1.64 -4.52 7.37
C ASP A 76 2.32 -3.15 7.46
N ALA A 77 3.51 -3.09 8.08
CA ALA A 77 4.29 -1.88 8.28
C ALA A 77 5.32 -1.59 7.16
N VAL A 78 5.29 -2.36 6.05
CA VAL A 78 6.25 -2.17 4.95
C VAL A 78 6.12 -0.79 4.30
N PRO A 79 7.21 -0.22 3.73
CA PRO A 79 7.19 1.13 3.18
C PRO A 79 6.22 1.38 2.01
N ASP A 80 6.05 0.39 1.14
CA ASP A 80 5.06 0.39 0.05
C ASP A 80 4.33 -0.97 0.06
N PRO A 81 3.13 -1.06 0.65
CA PRO A 81 2.39 -2.32 0.75
C PRO A 81 1.77 -2.77 -0.58
N VAL A 82 1.72 -1.90 -1.60
CA VAL A 82 1.10 -2.22 -2.90
C VAL A 82 2.13 -2.79 -3.86
N ASN A 83 3.31 -2.18 -3.96
CA ASN A 83 4.33 -2.58 -4.93
C ASN A 83 5.68 -2.97 -4.32
N GLY A 84 5.86 -2.77 -3.01
CA GLY A 84 7.16 -2.88 -2.35
C GLY A 84 7.35 -4.12 -1.49
N LEU A 85 6.45 -5.10 -1.52
CA LEU A 85 6.59 -6.35 -0.77
C LEU A 85 6.44 -7.56 -1.69
N MET A 86 7.49 -8.38 -1.76
CA MET A 86 7.49 -9.63 -2.52
C MET A 86 7.91 -10.78 -1.61
N ILE A 87 7.18 -11.90 -1.71
CA ILE A 87 7.45 -13.11 -0.92
C ILE A 87 7.39 -14.32 -1.85
N TYR A 88 8.49 -15.08 -1.95
CA TYR A 88 8.62 -16.19 -2.90
C TYR A 88 9.52 -17.31 -2.38
N PRO A 89 9.33 -18.55 -2.85
CA PRO A 89 10.21 -19.66 -2.53
C PRO A 89 11.58 -19.52 -3.21
N GLY A 90 12.62 -20.04 -2.58
CA GLY A 90 14.01 -19.98 -3.03
C GLY A 90 14.81 -18.81 -2.45
N ARG A 91 16.08 -18.75 -2.83
CA ARG A 91 17.02 -17.66 -2.51
C ARG A 91 17.13 -16.71 -3.68
N GLY A 92 17.31 -15.42 -3.39
CA GLY A 92 17.62 -14.39 -4.38
C GLY A 92 16.50 -14.08 -5.37
N GLY A 93 15.72 -13.04 -5.06
CA GLY A 93 14.95 -12.26 -6.02
C GLY A 93 15.54 -10.86 -6.15
N GLY A 94 15.37 -10.29 -7.34
CA GLY A 94 15.85 -8.97 -7.72
C GLY A 94 17.37 -8.83 -7.94
N SER A 95 18.20 -9.54 -7.18
CA SER A 95 19.67 -9.44 -7.21
C SER A 95 20.31 -10.19 -8.39
N GLY A 96 19.77 -10.04 -9.60
CA GLY A 96 20.58 -10.30 -10.78
C GLY A 96 21.82 -9.41 -10.73
N ARG A 97 23.03 -9.95 -10.95
CA ARG A 97 24.24 -9.12 -11.15
C ARG A 97 23.85 -7.96 -12.05
N VAL A 98 24.17 -6.73 -11.65
CA VAL A 98 24.09 -5.58 -12.56
C VAL A 98 24.92 -5.97 -13.77
N ARG A 99 24.26 -6.31 -14.88
CA ARG A 99 24.90 -6.31 -16.20
C ARG A 99 24.88 -4.86 -16.60
N PRO A 100 26.00 -4.11 -16.47
CA PRO A 100 26.06 -2.80 -17.10
C PRO A 100 25.68 -3.00 -18.56
N ARG A 101 24.71 -2.22 -19.05
CA ARG A 101 24.45 -2.15 -20.48
C ARG A 101 25.79 -1.81 -21.11
N ARG A 102 26.26 -2.59 -22.07
CA ARG A 102 27.39 -2.23 -22.92
C ARG A 102 26.77 -1.51 -24.12
N PRO A 103 26.53 -0.19 -24.08
CA PRO A 103 26.07 0.49 -25.27
C PRO A 103 27.11 0.27 -26.36
N LEU A 104 26.74 -0.43 -27.43
CA LEU A 104 27.51 -0.37 -28.67
C LEU A 104 27.42 1.08 -29.16
N PRO A 105 28.51 1.67 -29.69
CA PRO A 105 28.44 2.99 -30.30
C PRO A 105 27.37 2.95 -31.40
N LYS A 106 26.26 3.67 -31.19
CA LYS A 106 25.24 3.86 -32.23
C LYS A 106 25.79 4.89 -33.21
N ALA A 107 26.31 4.44 -34.34
CA ALA A 107 26.36 5.28 -35.52
C ALA A 107 24.90 5.57 -35.92
N GLY A 108 24.48 6.84 -35.86
CA GLY A 108 23.16 7.29 -36.28
C GLY A 108 22.21 7.61 -35.13
N ALA A 109 22.24 8.85 -34.67
CA ALA A 109 21.13 9.47 -33.97
C ALA A 109 19.96 9.70 -34.95
N GLY A 110 19.29 8.61 -35.36
CA GLY A 110 18.02 8.68 -36.07
C GLY A 110 16.91 8.95 -35.05
N ALA A 111 16.74 10.22 -34.66
CA ALA A 111 15.62 10.63 -33.83
C ALA A 111 14.31 10.34 -34.59
N VAL A 112 13.47 9.50 -33.99
CA VAL A 112 12.08 9.30 -34.43
C VAL A 112 11.25 10.50 -33.94
N PRO A 113 10.32 11.03 -34.73
CA PRO A 113 9.43 12.10 -34.28
C PRO A 113 8.63 11.64 -33.05
N ILE A 114 8.53 12.51 -32.04
CA ILE A 114 7.73 12.25 -30.85
C ILE A 114 6.25 12.11 -31.29
N PRO A 115 5.55 11.02 -30.95
CA PRO A 115 4.12 10.91 -31.20
C PRO A 115 3.37 12.04 -30.49
N VAL A 116 2.63 12.84 -31.26
CA VAL A 116 1.78 13.91 -30.72
C VAL A 116 0.50 13.26 -30.19
N GLU A 117 0.23 13.41 -28.90
CA GLU A 117 -1.02 12.93 -28.30
C GLU A 117 -2.21 13.73 -28.84
N PRO A 118 -3.32 13.09 -29.25
CA PRO A 118 -4.52 13.81 -29.66
C PRO A 118 -5.07 14.64 -28.50
N PRO A 119 -5.72 15.78 -28.77
CA PRO A 119 -6.27 16.65 -27.73
C PRO A 119 -7.25 15.88 -26.84
N ARG A 120 -7.05 15.99 -25.52
CA ARG A 120 -7.89 15.35 -24.52
C ARG A 120 -9.27 15.97 -24.53
N VAL A 121 -10.31 15.16 -24.77
CA VAL A 121 -11.69 15.59 -24.63
C VAL A 121 -12.04 15.55 -23.14
N GLU A 122 -12.23 16.72 -22.53
CA GLU A 122 -12.74 16.81 -21.15
C GLU A 122 -14.24 16.52 -21.14
N LEU A 123 -14.62 15.42 -20.49
CA LEU A 123 -16.01 15.08 -20.22
C LEU A 123 -16.45 15.76 -18.92
N HIS A 124 -17.29 16.78 -19.05
CA HIS A 124 -17.97 17.37 -17.91
C HIS A 124 -19.10 16.46 -17.44
N LEU A 125 -18.92 15.85 -16.26
CA LEU A 125 -19.99 15.12 -15.58
C LEU A 125 -21.01 16.13 -15.04
N ALA A 126 -22.30 15.87 -15.28
CA ALA A 126 -23.37 16.65 -14.68
C ALA A 126 -23.36 16.46 -13.15
N SER A 127 -23.39 17.56 -12.41
CA SER A 127 -23.49 17.52 -10.95
C SER A 127 -24.88 17.01 -10.55
N SER A 128 -24.93 15.80 -9.97
CA SER A 128 -26.12 15.33 -9.27
C SER A 128 -26.19 16.00 -7.90
N ARG A 129 -27.19 16.85 -7.68
CA ARG A 129 -27.50 17.41 -6.36
C ARG A 129 -28.35 16.37 -5.61
N PRO A 130 -27.88 15.79 -4.49
CA PRO A 130 -28.72 14.89 -3.70
C PRO A 130 -29.94 15.66 -3.17
N PRO A 131 -31.12 15.02 -3.06
CA PRO A 131 -32.30 15.67 -2.52
C PRO A 131 -32.05 16.10 -1.07
N VAL A 132 -32.37 17.36 -0.75
CA VAL A 132 -32.31 17.87 0.62
C VAL A 132 -33.40 17.17 1.43
N THR A 133 -33.01 16.29 2.34
CA THR A 133 -33.91 15.75 3.36
C THR A 133 -34.07 16.81 4.44
N VAL A 134 -35.22 17.48 4.46
CA VAL A 134 -35.59 18.35 5.57
C VAL A 134 -35.97 17.44 6.74
N GLY A 135 -35.08 17.32 7.72
CA GLY A 135 -35.37 16.65 8.98
C GLY A 135 -36.44 17.41 9.73
N GLY A 136 -37.69 16.96 9.65
CA GLY A 136 -38.76 17.43 10.52
C GLY A 136 -38.55 16.89 11.93
N VAL A 137 -38.26 17.77 12.88
CA VAL A 137 -38.52 17.51 14.30
C VAL A 137 -39.65 18.43 14.74
N THR A 138 -40.86 17.89 14.79
CA THR A 138 -42.01 18.53 15.44
C THR A 138 -41.85 18.35 16.95
N GLY A 139 -41.48 19.42 17.65
CA GLY A 139 -41.69 19.52 19.10
C GLY A 139 -43.13 20.00 19.39
N PRO A 140 -43.79 19.52 20.45
CA PRO A 140 -45.18 19.85 20.71
C PRO A 140 -45.32 21.19 21.43
N ASP A 141 -46.31 21.95 20.93
CA ASP A 141 -47.37 22.65 21.67
C ASP A 141 -47.01 23.81 22.61
N ALA A 142 -47.57 24.99 22.31
CA ALA A 142 -48.21 25.87 23.29
C ALA A 142 -48.79 27.13 22.60
N GLY A 143 -50.10 27.10 22.37
CA GLY A 143 -51.02 28.10 22.94
C GLY A 143 -50.91 29.58 22.57
N ALA A 144 -52.00 30.05 21.96
CA ALA A 144 -52.81 31.19 22.40
C ALA A 144 -52.71 32.53 21.62
N SER A 145 -53.87 32.84 21.02
CA SER A 145 -54.58 34.13 21.08
C SER A 145 -54.41 35.13 19.93
N GLU A 146 -55.40 35.08 19.03
CA GLU A 146 -56.06 36.24 18.43
C GLU A 146 -56.70 37.13 19.53
N PRO A 147 -56.95 38.44 19.31
CA PRO A 147 -58.23 38.79 18.66
C PRO A 147 -58.28 40.13 17.85
N ALA A 148 -59.35 40.21 17.05
CA ALA A 148 -60.25 41.37 16.85
C ALA A 148 -59.94 42.48 15.80
N VAL A 149 -60.56 42.31 14.63
CA VAL A 149 -61.56 43.19 13.95
C VAL A 149 -61.66 44.67 14.39
N ARG A 150 -61.59 45.60 13.41
CA ARG A 150 -62.50 46.77 13.29
C ARG A 150 -62.83 47.15 11.84
N HIS A 151 -64.10 47.44 11.64
CA HIS A 151 -64.81 47.83 10.42
C HIS A 151 -64.69 49.32 10.03
N ALA A 152 -64.85 49.55 8.71
CA ALA A 152 -65.66 50.58 8.02
C ALA A 152 -65.21 52.06 7.93
N ALA A 153 -65.08 52.54 6.68
CA ALA A 153 -65.87 53.59 5.98
C ALA A 153 -65.06 53.97 4.71
N GLY A 154 -65.57 54.05 3.48
CA GLY A 154 -66.87 54.50 3.00
C GLY A 154 -66.71 55.86 2.29
N ARG A 155 -66.57 55.86 0.96
CA ARG A 155 -67.05 56.88 0.02
C ARG A 155 -67.32 56.22 -1.32
#